data_AF-A0A7C1ZT86-F1
#
_entry.id   AF-A0A7C1ZT86-F1
#
_cell.length_a   1.000
_cell.length_b   1.000
_cell.length_c   1.000
_cell.angle_alpha   90.00
_cell.angle_beta   90.00
_cell.angle_gamma   90.00
#
_symmetry.space_group_name_H-M   'P 1'
#
loop_
_entity.id
_entity.type
_entity.pdbx_description
1 polymer ?
#
loop_
_entity_poly.entity_id
_entity_poly.type
_entity_poly.pdbx_seq_one_letter_code
_entity_poly.pdbx_strand_id
1 'polypeptide(L)'
;MTIIFSQNHRGWHKGMNSKSIGSYCFFLDVIYWLETVAKRQLPAEMAFQLLEPFLEASLSRISLEKNAEGQWQQVRCHKQDTVKQLLGPATETAAHLTKVDSTLVRVCEHEECILWFSVRTKTHKRRWCSIALYGNRYKVAKHRK
;
A
#
# COMPACT_ATOMS: atom_id res chain seq x y z
N MET A 1 0.41 4.03 -11.25
CA MET A 1 0.91 2.68 -11.56
C MET A 1 0.60 1.79 -10.37
N THR A 2 -0.11 0.69 -10.62
CA THR A 2 -0.82 -0.15 -9.63
C THR A 2 0.09 -1.29 -9.17
N ILE A 3 0.20 -1.53 -7.85
CA ILE A 3 0.85 -2.73 -7.32
C ILE A 3 -0.22 -3.59 -6.64
N ILE A 4 -0.27 -4.87 -7.03
CA ILE A 4 -1.28 -5.91 -6.71
C ILE A 4 -0.64 -6.91 -5.75
N PHE A 5 -1.27 -7.33 -4.64
CA PHE A 5 -0.85 -8.53 -3.90
C PHE A 5 -1.99 -9.29 -3.19
N SER A 6 -2.00 -10.61 -3.36
CA SER A 6 -3.03 -11.59 -2.97
C SER A 6 -2.69 -12.27 -1.65
N GLN A 7 -3.69 -12.57 -0.80
CA GLN A 7 -3.54 -13.23 0.50
C GLN A 7 -3.77 -14.74 0.43
N ASN A 8 -2.78 -15.57 0.81
CA ASN A 8 -3.04 -16.86 1.45
C ASN A 8 -1.81 -17.45 2.18
N HIS A 9 -1.58 -17.13 3.47
CA HIS A 9 -0.50 -17.74 4.26
C HIS A 9 -0.89 -17.96 5.74
N ARG A 10 -1.76 -18.94 6.01
CA ARG A 10 -1.90 -19.53 7.36
C ARG A 10 -0.91 -20.69 7.49
N GLY A 11 0.20 -20.54 8.24
CA GLY A 11 0.96 -21.73 8.67
C GLY A 11 2.46 -21.65 9.00
N TRP A 12 3.10 -20.49 9.17
CA TRP A 12 4.59 -20.42 9.19
C TRP A 12 5.25 -20.11 10.55
N HIS A 13 4.55 -20.26 11.68
CA HIS A 13 5.06 -19.79 12.98
C HIS A 13 5.86 -20.79 13.85
N LYS A 14 6.35 -21.92 13.34
CA LYS A 14 7.16 -22.83 14.17
C LYS A 14 8.50 -23.18 13.56
N GLY A 15 9.49 -22.38 13.96
CA GLY A 15 10.90 -22.77 14.05
C GLY A 15 11.72 -22.50 12.80
N MET A 16 12.42 -21.35 12.74
CA MET A 16 13.57 -21.18 11.84
C MET A 16 14.46 -20.00 12.25
N ASN A 17 15.78 -20.21 12.15
CA ASN A 17 16.85 -19.36 12.68
C ASN A 17 17.21 -18.19 11.74
N SER A 18 17.67 -17.09 12.33
CA SER A 18 17.67 -15.70 11.79
C SER A 18 18.60 -15.38 10.62
N LYS A 19 19.47 -16.30 10.19
CA LYS A 19 20.58 -15.98 9.26
C LYS A 19 20.37 -16.38 7.80
N SER A 20 19.35 -17.17 7.45
CA SER A 20 19.10 -17.66 6.07
C SER A 20 17.79 -17.18 5.44
N ILE A 21 17.13 -16.16 6.03
CA ILE A 21 15.87 -15.55 5.55
C ILE A 21 16.09 -14.52 4.42
N GLY A 22 17.35 -14.14 4.17
CA GLY A 22 17.73 -12.84 3.63
C GLY A 22 17.52 -12.52 2.14
N SER A 23 16.80 -13.29 1.33
CA SER A 23 16.63 -12.90 -0.09
C SER A 23 15.28 -13.15 -0.74
N TYR A 24 14.55 -14.21 -0.39
CA TYR A 24 13.27 -14.53 -1.07
C TYR A 24 12.03 -14.52 -0.17
N CYS A 25 12.15 -14.62 1.16
CA CYS A 25 11.03 -14.39 2.08
C CYS A 25 10.69 -12.89 2.25
N PHE A 26 11.63 -12.01 1.91
CA PHE A 26 11.55 -10.58 2.22
C PHE A 26 10.37 -9.83 1.59
N PHE A 27 9.86 -10.23 0.42
CA PHE A 27 8.88 -9.42 -0.31
C PHE A 27 7.44 -9.62 0.18
N LEU A 28 7.00 -10.88 0.32
CA LEU A 28 5.66 -11.22 0.81
C LEU A 28 5.50 -10.90 2.30
N ASP A 29 6.56 -11.09 3.09
CA ASP A 29 6.57 -10.71 4.50
C ASP A 29 6.33 -9.21 4.63
N VAL A 30 7.06 -8.36 3.90
CA VAL A 30 6.91 -6.89 4.02
C VAL A 30 5.51 -6.42 3.64
N ILE A 31 4.89 -7.01 2.62
CA ILE A 31 3.52 -6.65 2.23
C ILE A 31 2.52 -7.05 3.31
N TYR A 32 2.67 -8.25 3.88
CA TYR A 32 1.86 -8.69 5.02
C TYR A 32 2.06 -7.77 6.25
N TRP A 33 3.30 -7.34 6.50
CA TRP A 33 3.62 -6.39 7.57
C TRP A 33 2.97 -5.02 7.34
N LEU A 34 3.04 -4.47 6.12
CA LEU A 34 2.39 -3.21 5.75
C LEU A 34 0.88 -3.25 5.98
N GLU A 35 0.25 -4.40 5.66
CA GLU A 35 -1.17 -4.60 5.94
C GLU A 35 -1.46 -4.61 7.44
N THR A 36 -0.63 -5.31 8.22
CA THR A 36 -0.78 -5.42 9.68
C THR A 36 -0.61 -4.06 10.36
N VAL A 37 0.33 -3.24 9.88
CA VAL A 37 0.52 -1.85 10.34
C VAL A 37 -0.67 -0.97 9.94
N ALA A 38 -1.17 -1.07 8.71
CA ALA A 38 -2.36 -0.33 8.27
C ALA A 38 -3.62 -0.71 9.08
N LYS A 39 -3.72 -1.99 9.48
CA LYS A 39 -4.75 -2.52 10.39
C LYS A 39 -4.57 -2.13 11.85
N ARG A 40 -3.43 -1.50 12.20
CA ARG A 40 -3.04 -1.18 13.59
C ARG A 40 -3.06 -2.40 14.52
N GLN A 41 -2.71 -3.57 13.96
CA GLN A 41 -2.68 -4.84 14.69
C GLN A 41 -1.33 -5.09 15.38
N LEU A 42 -0.41 -4.11 15.33
CA LEU A 42 0.87 -4.16 16.00
C LEU A 42 1.00 -3.01 17.01
N PRO A 43 1.73 -3.23 18.12
CA PRO A 43 2.23 -2.14 18.94
C PRO A 43 2.96 -1.11 18.07
N ALA A 44 2.74 0.18 18.36
CA ALA A 44 3.29 1.28 17.56
C ALA A 44 4.83 1.23 17.47
N GLU A 45 5.49 0.85 18.55
CA GLU A 45 6.95 0.69 18.62
C GLU A 45 7.46 -0.34 17.59
N MET A 46 6.78 -1.49 17.49
CA MET A 46 7.17 -2.55 16.56
C MET A 46 6.86 -2.16 15.11
N ALA A 47 5.77 -1.43 14.87
CA ALA A 47 5.47 -0.88 13.56
C ALA A 47 6.56 0.12 13.11
N PHE A 48 7.04 0.97 14.01
CA PHE A 48 8.10 1.94 13.72
C PHE A 48 9.40 1.25 13.31
N GLN A 49 9.87 0.30 14.10
CA GLN A 49 11.10 -0.47 13.81
C GLN A 49 11.05 -1.21 12.46
N LEU A 50 9.86 -1.64 12.03
CA LEU A 50 9.66 -2.32 10.76
C LEU A 50 9.62 -1.36 9.56
N LEU A 51 9.02 -0.18 9.72
CA LEU A 51 8.87 0.77 8.60
C LEU A 51 10.12 1.61 8.36
N GLU A 52 10.85 1.97 9.42
CA GLU A 52 11.95 2.96 9.36
C GLU A 52 12.99 2.65 8.27
N PRO A 53 13.51 1.41 8.11
CA PRO A 53 14.52 1.13 7.09
C PRO A 53 14.04 1.32 5.65
N PHE A 54 12.72 1.26 5.42
CA PHE A 54 12.12 1.51 4.11
C PHE A 54 11.82 3.00 3.91
N LEU A 55 11.44 3.71 4.98
CA LEU A 55 11.27 5.16 4.96
C LEU A 55 12.60 5.86 4.69
N GLU A 56 13.67 5.45 5.38
CA GLU A 56 15.04 5.95 5.15
C GLU A 56 15.50 5.72 3.70
N ALA A 57 15.12 4.58 3.13
CA ALA A 57 15.45 4.24 1.75
C ALA A 57 14.56 4.94 0.71
N SER A 58 13.46 5.60 1.11
CA SER A 58 12.49 6.23 0.20
C SER A 58 12.98 7.58 -0.34
N LEU A 59 14.11 7.55 -1.03
CA LEU A 59 14.67 8.72 -1.69
C LEU A 59 13.84 9.08 -2.92
N SER A 60 13.30 10.30 -2.93
CA SER A 60 12.50 10.81 -4.04
C SER A 60 13.06 12.11 -4.60
N ARG A 61 12.87 12.34 -5.90
CA ARG A 61 13.16 13.58 -6.61
C ARG A 61 11.88 14.14 -7.24
N ILE A 62 11.79 15.45 -7.41
CA ILE A 62 10.78 16.08 -8.26
C ILE A 62 11.31 16.18 -9.69
N SER A 63 10.54 15.65 -10.64
CA SER A 63 10.81 15.68 -12.08
C SER A 63 9.69 16.44 -12.80
N LEU A 64 10.00 17.04 -13.94
CA LEU A 64 9.00 17.59 -14.85
C LEU A 64 8.80 16.60 -15.99
N GLU A 65 7.59 16.06 -16.10
CA GLU A 65 7.22 15.08 -17.12
C GLU A 65 5.98 15.54 -17.88
N LYS A 66 5.84 15.11 -19.14
CA LYS A 66 4.63 15.37 -19.92
C LYS A 66 3.61 14.26 -19.65
N ASN A 67 2.35 14.62 -19.39
CA ASN A 67 1.25 13.66 -19.32
C ASN A 67 0.90 13.11 -20.72
N ALA A 68 -0.08 12.20 -20.78
CA ALA A 68 -0.60 11.65 -22.04
C ALA A 68 -1.13 12.74 -23.00
N GLU A 69 -1.58 13.87 -22.46
CA GLU A 69 -2.04 15.04 -23.22
C GLU A 69 -0.92 16.03 -23.60
N GLY A 70 0.35 15.73 -23.32
CA GLY A 70 1.52 16.56 -23.69
C GLY A 70 1.77 17.78 -22.80
N GLN A 71 1.01 17.95 -21.72
CA GLN A 71 1.14 19.03 -20.73
C GLN A 71 2.21 18.70 -19.69
N TRP A 72 3.00 19.69 -19.29
CA TRP A 72 4.00 19.55 -18.23
C TRP A 72 3.36 19.39 -16.86
N GLN A 73 3.83 18.41 -16.11
CA GLN A 73 3.40 18.14 -14.74
C GLN A 73 4.62 17.86 -13.86
N GLN A 74 4.54 18.31 -12.61
CA GLN A 74 5.52 17.93 -11.59
C GLN A 74 5.17 16.53 -11.08
N VAL A 75 6.11 15.60 -11.22
CA VAL A 75 5.98 14.21 -10.80
C VAL A 75 7.04 13.89 -9.75
N ARG A 76 6.61 13.29 -8.64
CA ARG A 76 7.53 12.74 -7.63
C ARG A 76 8.01 11.36 -8.10
N CYS A 77 9.30 11.24 -8.32
CA CYS A 77 9.95 10.01 -8.78
C CYS A 77 10.74 9.41 -7.62
N HIS A 78 10.49 8.15 -7.28
CA HIS A 78 11.26 7.43 -6.27
C HIS A 78 12.42 6.71 -6.93
N LYS A 79 13.57 6.66 -6.25
CA LYS A 79 14.66 5.75 -6.62
C LYS A 79 14.17 4.30 -6.42
N GLN A 80 14.59 3.37 -7.27
CA GLN A 80 14.06 1.99 -7.30
C GLN A 80 15.14 0.91 -7.50
N ASP A 81 16.39 1.21 -7.12
CA ASP A 81 17.53 0.31 -7.36
C ASP A 81 17.60 -0.86 -6.36
N THR A 82 16.84 -0.79 -5.26
CA THR A 82 16.79 -1.81 -4.21
C THR A 82 15.35 -2.12 -3.81
N VAL A 83 15.12 -3.29 -3.20
CA VAL A 83 13.80 -3.66 -2.66
C VAL A 83 13.27 -2.63 -1.67
N LYS A 84 14.14 -2.09 -0.79
CA LYS A 84 13.74 -1.06 0.17
C LYS A 84 13.27 0.22 -0.52
N GLN A 85 13.99 0.65 -1.55
CA GLN A 85 13.64 1.80 -2.38
C GLN A 85 12.33 1.57 -3.16
N LEU A 86 12.15 0.37 -3.72
CA LEU A 86 10.92 -0.01 -4.44
C LEU A 86 9.69 0.02 -3.53
N LEU A 87 9.83 -0.42 -2.27
CA LEU A 87 8.75 -0.46 -1.30
C LEU A 87 8.56 0.86 -0.52
N GLY A 88 9.52 1.78 -0.60
CA GLY A 88 9.47 3.10 0.03
C GLY A 88 8.13 3.84 -0.11
N PRO A 89 7.56 3.98 -1.33
CA PRO A 89 6.26 4.64 -1.52
C PRO A 89 5.09 3.95 -0.78
N ALA A 90 5.10 2.61 -0.74
CA ALA A 90 4.07 1.85 -0.05
C ALA A 90 4.21 2.02 1.48
N THR A 91 5.45 2.03 1.97
CA THR A 91 5.78 2.31 3.38
C THR A 91 5.40 3.73 3.78
N GLU A 92 5.67 4.75 2.96
CA GLU A 92 5.23 6.13 3.18
C GLU A 92 3.70 6.19 3.33
N THR A 93 2.99 5.47 2.46
CA THR A 93 1.52 5.41 2.50
C THR A 93 1.03 4.71 3.77
N ALA A 94 1.64 3.59 4.17
CA ALA A 94 1.29 2.89 5.40
C ALA A 94 1.54 3.76 6.63
N ALA A 95 2.69 4.44 6.70
CA ALA A 95 3.01 5.41 7.75
C ALA A 95 2.04 6.61 7.78
N HIS A 96 1.52 7.04 6.62
CA HIS A 96 0.47 8.05 6.58
C HIS A 96 -0.85 7.53 7.18
N LEU A 97 -1.23 6.29 6.86
CA LEU A 97 -2.46 5.68 7.40
C LEU A 97 -2.43 5.48 8.91
N THR A 98 -1.25 5.31 9.53
CA THR A 98 -1.15 5.25 11.00
C THR A 98 -1.56 6.57 11.67
N LYS A 99 -1.39 7.72 10.98
CA LYS A 99 -1.77 9.05 11.48
C LYS A 99 -3.26 9.39 11.26
N VAL A 100 -3.93 8.70 10.34
CA VAL A 100 -5.35 8.93 10.04
C VAL A 100 -6.22 8.18 11.03
N ASP A 101 -7.28 8.79 11.54
CA ASP A 101 -8.29 8.10 12.38
C ASP A 101 -8.68 6.74 11.76
N SER A 102 -8.58 5.66 12.55
CA SER A 102 -8.87 4.31 12.08
C SER A 102 -10.30 4.12 11.58
N THR A 103 -11.26 4.92 12.06
CA THR A 103 -12.64 4.91 11.57
C THR A 103 -12.78 5.41 10.13
N LEU A 104 -11.78 6.18 9.66
CA LEU A 104 -11.69 6.73 8.32
C LEU A 104 -10.84 5.87 7.38
N VAL A 105 -10.20 4.80 7.87
CA VAL A 105 -9.44 3.87 7.04
C VAL A 105 -10.33 2.69 6.66
N ARG A 106 -10.42 2.39 5.36
CA ARG A 106 -11.25 1.30 4.82
C ARG A 106 -10.49 0.45 3.81
N VAL A 107 -10.90 -0.81 3.69
CA VAL A 107 -10.51 -1.70 2.60
C VAL A 107 -11.42 -1.44 1.40
N CYS A 108 -10.88 -1.48 0.18
CA CYS A 108 -11.69 -1.44 -1.04
C CYS A 108 -12.64 -2.63 -1.10
N GLU A 109 -13.91 -2.39 -1.39
CA GLU A 109 -14.92 -3.47 -1.46
C GLU A 109 -14.98 -4.21 -2.81
N HIS A 110 -14.04 -3.96 -3.72
CA HIS A 110 -13.97 -4.73 -4.97
C HIS A 110 -13.23 -6.04 -4.71
N GLU A 111 -13.79 -7.17 -5.18
CA GLU A 111 -13.34 -8.54 -4.86
C GLU A 111 -11.85 -8.78 -5.17
N GLU A 112 -11.35 -8.21 -6.26
CA GLU A 112 -9.93 -8.33 -6.67
C GLU A 112 -9.02 -7.23 -6.11
N CYS A 113 -9.54 -6.30 -5.30
CA CYS A 113 -8.79 -5.15 -4.81
C CYS A 113 -8.40 -5.31 -3.34
N ILE A 114 -7.09 -5.27 -3.08
CA ILE A 114 -6.50 -5.40 -1.75
C ILE A 114 -6.08 -4.06 -1.12
N LEU A 115 -6.44 -2.94 -1.75
CA LEU A 115 -5.97 -1.63 -1.33
C LEU A 115 -6.76 -1.07 -0.13
N TRP A 116 -6.00 -0.46 0.77
CA TRP A 116 -6.49 0.33 1.90
C TRP A 116 -6.52 1.81 1.52
N PHE A 117 -7.52 2.56 1.99
CA PHE A 117 -7.62 3.98 1.69
C PHE A 117 -8.26 4.77 2.84
N SER A 118 -7.93 6.07 2.90
CA SER A 118 -8.58 7.00 3.83
C SER A 118 -9.81 7.65 3.18
N VAL A 119 -10.92 7.69 3.90
CA VAL A 119 -12.18 8.27 3.44
C VAL A 119 -12.22 9.75 3.81
N ARG A 120 -11.89 10.61 2.83
CA ARG A 120 -11.89 12.07 3.00
C ARG A 120 -13.20 12.77 2.61
N THR A 121 -14.21 12.02 2.18
CA THR A 121 -15.50 12.60 1.75
C THR A 121 -16.34 13.00 2.96
N LYS A 122 -17.08 14.13 2.87
CA LYS A 122 -17.95 14.63 3.95
C LYS A 122 -18.93 13.60 4.53
N THR A 123 -19.42 12.67 3.72
CA THR A 123 -20.38 11.64 4.16
C THR A 123 -19.72 10.38 4.72
N HIS A 124 -18.41 10.21 4.53
CA HIS A 124 -17.63 9.02 4.88
C HIS A 124 -18.18 7.67 4.32
N LYS A 125 -18.98 7.70 3.25
CA LYS A 125 -19.66 6.51 2.66
C LYS A 125 -18.93 5.90 1.46
N ARG A 126 -17.71 6.32 1.14
CA ARG A 126 -16.98 5.80 -0.03
C ARG A 126 -16.59 4.33 0.21
N ARG A 127 -16.95 3.47 -0.76
CA ARG A 127 -16.74 2.01 -0.72
C ARG A 127 -15.51 1.52 -1.51
N TRP A 128 -15.02 2.35 -2.44
CA TRP A 128 -13.93 1.96 -3.36
C TRP A 128 -12.74 2.92 -3.28
N CYS A 129 -11.52 2.37 -3.34
CA CYS A 129 -10.29 3.18 -3.32
C CYS A 129 -10.17 4.09 -4.54
N SER A 130 -10.72 3.72 -5.70
CA SER A 130 -10.81 4.54 -6.91
C SER A 130 -12.19 4.39 -7.55
N ILE A 131 -12.90 5.52 -7.71
CA ILE A 131 -14.19 5.55 -8.39
C ILE A 131 -14.01 5.23 -9.87
N ALA A 132 -12.98 5.79 -10.52
CA ALA A 132 -12.71 5.58 -11.93
C ALA A 132 -12.36 4.11 -12.25
N LEU A 133 -11.56 3.46 -11.39
CA LEU A 133 -11.12 2.08 -11.63
C LEU A 133 -12.13 1.04 -11.15
N TYR A 134 -12.61 1.12 -9.91
CA TYR A 134 -13.44 0.06 -9.30
C TYR A 134 -14.92 0.44 -9.20
N GLY A 135 -15.22 1.71 -8.93
CA GLY A 135 -16.61 2.18 -8.87
C GLY A 135 -17.35 2.00 -10.21
N ASN A 136 -16.69 2.32 -11.32
CA ASN A 136 -17.26 2.15 -12.66
C ASN A 136 -17.43 0.67 -13.05
N ARG A 137 -16.44 -0.18 -12.73
CA ARG A 137 -16.52 -1.63 -12.96
C ARG A 137 -17.72 -2.25 -12.25
N TYR A 138 -17.92 -1.91 -10.97
CA TYR A 138 -19.08 -2.37 -10.21
C TYR A 138 -20.41 -1.93 -10.83
N LYS A 139 -20.52 -0.66 -11.25
CA LYS A 139 -21.72 -0.16 -11.93
C LYS A 139 -22.02 -0.94 -13.20
N VAL A 140 -21.03 -1.12 -14.07
CA VAL A 140 -21.20 -1.87 -15.34
C VAL A 140 -21.58 -3.32 -15.08
N ALA A 141 -20.95 -3.99 -14.12
CA ALA A 141 -21.28 -5.37 -13.76
C ALA A 141 -22.73 -5.50 -13.26
N LYS A 142 -23.23 -4.50 -12.50
CA LYS A 142 -24.62 -4.47 -12.05
C LYS A 142 -25.62 -4.24 -13.19
N HIS A 143 -25.28 -3.42 -14.18
CA HIS A 143 -26.16 -3.15 -15.34
C HIS A 143 -26.25 -4.33 -16.34
N ARG A 144 -25.30 -5.27 -16.30
CA ARG A 144 -25.29 -6.47 -17.15
C ARG A 144 -25.97 -7.68 -16.49
N LYS A 145 -26.48 -7.53 -15.27
CA LYS A 145 -27.33 -8.50 -14.56
C LYS A 145 -28.77 -8.08 -14.70
#